data_AF-A0A1M3E3T6-F1
#
_entry.id   AF-A0A1M3E3T6-F1
#
_cell.length_a   1.000
_cell.length_b   1.000
_cell.length_c   1.000
_cell.angle_alpha   90.00
_cell.angle_beta   90.00
_cell.angle_gamma   90.00
#
_symmetry.space_group_name_H-M   'P 1'
#
loop_
_entity.id
_entity.type
_entity.pdbx_description
1 polymer ?
#
loop_
_entity_poly.entity_id
_entity_poly.type
_entity_poly.pdbx_seq_one_letter_code
_entity_poly.pdbx_strand_id
1 'polypeptide(L)'
;MAIKITDECINCGACEPECPNNAIYEGGIEWKMADGTGVSGEYTLMSGAVTGANDPHDPVAIDVYYITPDKCTECQGFHEEPQCAAVCPVDCCVPDEMYQETVEQLLEKKEKMHV
;
A
#
# COMPACT_ATOMS: atom_id res chain seq x y z
N MET A 1 -9.92 -4.23 -4.86
CA MET A 1 -9.35 -5.05 -3.76
C MET A 1 -7.88 -4.69 -3.56
N ALA A 2 -7.47 -4.12 -2.44
CA ALA A 2 -6.05 -3.84 -2.18
C ALA A 2 -5.18 -5.08 -2.47
N ILE A 3 -3.91 -4.88 -2.82
CA ILE A 3 -2.98 -5.99 -3.05
C ILE A 3 -2.29 -6.35 -1.73
N LYS A 4 -2.05 -7.64 -1.48
CA LYS A 4 -1.21 -8.15 -0.38
C LYS A 4 0.00 -8.91 -0.94
N ILE A 5 1.04 -9.01 -0.12
CA ILE A 5 2.22 -9.85 -0.40
C ILE A 5 2.09 -11.11 0.46
N THR A 6 2.18 -12.29 -0.15
CA THR A 6 2.14 -13.58 0.56
C THR A 6 3.49 -13.95 1.17
N ASP A 7 3.50 -15.00 1.98
CA ASP A 7 4.69 -15.60 2.59
C ASP A 7 5.65 -16.25 1.58
N GLU A 8 5.26 -16.36 0.31
CA GLU A 8 6.11 -16.80 -0.80
C GLU A 8 7.12 -15.72 -1.24
N CYS A 9 7.04 -14.52 -0.68
CA CYS A 9 7.97 -13.44 -0.97
C CYS A 9 9.42 -13.82 -0.67
N ILE A 10 10.29 -13.60 -1.65
CA ILE A 10 11.72 -13.89 -1.57
C ILE A 10 12.59 -12.68 -1.19
N ASN A 11 11.99 -11.59 -0.71
CA ASN A 11 12.68 -10.35 -0.30
C ASN A 11 13.62 -9.77 -1.38
N CYS A 12 13.22 -9.83 -2.66
CA CYS A 12 14.04 -9.32 -3.77
C CYS A 12 14.06 -7.78 -3.91
N GLY A 13 13.13 -7.07 -3.26
CA GLY A 13 13.04 -5.60 -3.29
C GLY A 13 12.52 -4.99 -4.60
N ALA A 14 12.11 -5.80 -5.59
CA ALA A 14 11.72 -5.29 -6.90
C ALA A 14 10.40 -4.51 -6.91
N CYS A 15 9.46 -4.82 -6.01
CA CYS A 15 8.11 -4.22 -6.02
C CYS A 15 8.01 -2.88 -5.29
N GLU A 16 8.87 -2.63 -4.29
CA GLU A 16 8.87 -1.40 -3.48
C GLU A 16 8.98 -0.11 -4.32
N PRO A 17 9.98 0.06 -5.21
CA PRO A 17 10.15 1.30 -5.97
C PRO A 17 9.05 1.53 -7.03
N GLU A 18 8.29 0.50 -7.38
CA GLU A 18 7.24 0.58 -8.39
C GLU A 18 5.90 1.09 -7.82
N CYS A 19 5.77 1.21 -6.50
CA CYS A 19 4.54 1.65 -5.88
C CYS A 19 4.36 3.18 -5.97
N PRO A 20 3.32 3.70 -6.67
CA PRO A 20 3.13 5.14 -6.83
C PRO A 20 2.75 5.87 -5.53
N ASN A 21 2.33 5.14 -4.49
CA ASN A 21 1.92 5.68 -3.19
C ASN A 21 2.88 5.31 -2.06
N ASN A 22 3.99 4.62 -2.36
CA ASN A 22 4.89 4.05 -1.34
C ASN A 22 4.11 3.23 -0.28
N ALA A 23 3.25 2.33 -0.75
CA ALA A 23 2.44 1.44 0.10
C ALA A 23 3.16 0.13 0.44
N ILE A 24 4.32 -0.14 -0.19
CA ILE A 24 5.12 -1.35 0.03
C ILE A 24 6.28 -1.01 0.94
N TYR A 25 6.54 -1.87 1.92
CA TYR A 25 7.60 -1.72 2.90
C TYR A 25 8.29 -3.07 3.14
N GLU A 26 9.57 -3.03 3.49
CA GLU A 26 10.29 -4.21 3.99
C GLU A 26 9.70 -4.69 5.32
N GLY A 27 9.77 -6.00 5.57
CA GLY A 27 9.27 -6.60 6.80
C GLY A 27 9.85 -5.94 8.06
N GLY A 28 8.97 -5.66 9.03
CA GLY A 28 9.35 -5.10 10.32
C GLY A 28 9.57 -3.58 10.33
N ILE A 29 9.52 -2.91 9.18
CA ILE A 29 9.64 -1.46 9.08
C ILE A 29 8.30 -0.78 9.33
N GLU A 30 8.24 0.19 10.23
CA GLU A 30 7.05 1.02 10.45
C GLU A 30 6.75 1.89 9.23
N TRP A 31 5.47 2.19 9.01
CA TRP A 31 5.03 3.00 7.88
C TRP A 31 4.26 4.24 8.32
N LYS A 32 4.21 5.26 7.47
CA LYS A 32 3.47 6.50 7.71
C LYS A 32 2.62 6.87 6.50
N MET A 33 1.54 7.61 6.75
CA MET A 33 0.72 8.17 5.68
C MET A 33 1.52 9.13 4.80
N ALA A 34 2.41 9.94 5.38
CA ALA A 34 3.22 10.92 4.67
C ALA A 34 4.32 10.31 3.77
N ASP A 35 4.73 9.06 3.96
CA ASP A 35 5.82 8.47 3.18
C ASP A 35 5.40 8.38 1.71
N GLY A 36 6.07 9.10 0.81
CA GLY A 36 5.79 9.04 -0.63
C GLY A 36 4.38 9.52 -1.04
N THR A 37 3.69 10.28 -0.19
CA THR A 37 2.39 10.92 -0.51
C THR A 37 2.43 12.43 -0.23
N GLY A 38 1.37 13.13 -0.64
CA GLY A 38 1.14 14.54 -0.29
C GLY A 38 0.44 14.76 1.05
N VAL A 39 0.12 13.69 1.80
CA VAL A 39 -0.67 13.80 3.03
C VAL A 39 0.09 14.60 4.09
N SER A 40 -0.58 15.61 4.64
CA SER A 40 -0.09 16.41 5.76
C SER A 40 -1.20 16.67 6.78
N GLY A 41 -0.85 16.84 8.05
CA GLY A 41 -1.84 17.02 9.12
C GLY A 41 -2.46 15.70 9.58
N GLU A 42 -3.77 15.65 9.71
CA GLU A 42 -4.52 14.44 10.13
C GLU A 42 -5.06 13.68 8.91
N TYR A 43 -5.11 12.36 9.02
CA TYR A 43 -5.67 11.46 8.02
C TYR A 43 -6.63 10.47 8.68
N THR A 44 -7.72 10.14 7.99
CA THR A 44 -8.67 9.11 8.44
C THR A 44 -8.37 7.80 7.72
N LEU A 45 -7.88 6.81 8.46
CA LEU A 45 -7.63 5.46 7.99
C LEU A 45 -8.93 4.77 7.55
N MET A 46 -8.80 3.68 6.80
CA MET A 46 -9.94 2.85 6.38
C MET A 46 -10.71 2.24 7.55
N SER A 47 -10.04 2.04 8.70
CA SER A 47 -10.69 1.62 9.95
C SER A 47 -11.61 2.69 10.55
N GLY A 48 -11.56 3.93 10.05
CA GLY A 48 -12.20 5.11 10.62
C GLY A 48 -11.39 5.80 11.72
N ALA A 49 -10.23 5.25 12.10
CA ALA A 49 -9.33 5.89 13.05
C ALA A 49 -8.64 7.11 12.42
N VAL A 50 -8.47 8.17 13.21
CA VAL A 50 -7.71 9.37 12.81
C VAL A 50 -6.27 9.21 13.27
N THR A 51 -5.32 9.49 12.39
CA THR A 51 -3.88 9.42 12.64
C THR A 51 -3.20 10.68 12.11
N GLY A 52 -2.11 11.13 12.74
CA GLY A 52 -1.25 12.15 12.16
C GLY A 52 -0.49 11.60 10.95
N ALA A 53 -0.25 12.43 9.95
CA ALA A 53 0.42 12.04 8.71
C ALA A 53 1.82 11.42 8.95
N ASN A 54 2.49 11.86 10.03
CA ASN A 54 3.83 11.39 10.42
C ASN A 54 3.82 10.37 11.56
N ASP A 55 2.65 10.01 12.08
CA ASP A 55 2.55 9.05 13.16
C ASP A 55 2.92 7.66 12.61
N PRO A 56 3.85 6.94 13.26
CA PRO A 56 4.26 5.62 12.81
C PRO A 56 3.15 4.59 13.06
N HIS A 57 2.99 3.69 12.11
CA HIS A 57 2.13 2.53 12.20
C HIS A 57 2.95 1.24 12.23
N ASP A 58 2.51 0.29 13.04
CA ASP A 58 3.13 -1.03 13.12
C ASP A 58 3.14 -1.74 11.75
N PRO A 59 4.19 -2.51 11.45
CA PRO A 59 4.28 -3.27 10.20
C PRO A 59 3.21 -4.36 10.12
N VAL A 60 2.68 -4.59 8.90
CA VAL A 60 1.71 -5.67 8.66
C VAL A 60 2.39 -7.05 8.68
N ALA A 61 3.65 -7.13 8.23
CA ALA A 61 4.47 -8.34 8.30
C ALA A 61 5.89 -8.02 8.79
N ILE A 62 6.53 -9.00 9.43
CA ILE A 62 7.87 -8.84 10.02
C ILE A 62 8.95 -9.45 9.14
N ASP A 63 8.68 -10.60 8.51
CA ASP A 63 9.72 -11.41 7.86
C ASP A 63 9.83 -11.20 6.34
N VAL A 64 8.78 -10.64 5.74
CA VAL A 64 8.68 -10.40 4.29
C VAL A 64 8.18 -8.98 4.01
N TYR A 65 8.42 -8.49 2.79
CA TYR A 65 7.77 -7.27 2.32
C TYR A 65 6.26 -7.35 2.49
N TYR A 66 5.64 -6.22 2.80
CA TYR A 66 4.19 -6.13 2.99
C TYR A 66 3.63 -4.88 2.30
N ILE A 67 2.31 -4.90 2.07
CA ILE A 67 1.55 -3.75 1.55
C ILE A 67 0.64 -3.22 2.64
N THR A 68 0.63 -1.89 2.82
CA THR A 68 -0.31 -1.20 3.69
C THR A 68 -1.61 -0.93 2.92
N PRO A 69 -2.73 -1.54 3.33
CA PRO A 69 -3.95 -1.43 2.54
C PRO A 69 -4.54 0.00 2.60
N ASP A 70 -4.22 0.77 3.63
CA ASP A 70 -4.57 2.20 3.75
C ASP A 70 -3.93 3.09 2.66
N LYS A 71 -2.84 2.64 2.03
CA LYS A 71 -2.14 3.37 0.96
C LYS A 71 -2.23 2.68 -0.40
N CYS A 72 -2.63 1.41 -0.45
CA CYS A 72 -2.80 0.68 -1.70
C CYS A 72 -4.02 1.20 -2.46
N THR A 73 -3.83 1.61 -3.72
CA THR A 73 -4.91 2.00 -4.63
C THR A 73 -5.05 1.05 -5.82
N GLU A 74 -4.41 -0.12 -5.79
CA GLU A 74 -4.30 -1.03 -6.94
C GLU A 74 -3.75 -0.33 -8.20
N CYS A 75 -2.93 0.71 -8.01
CA CYS A 75 -2.47 1.61 -9.08
C CYS A 75 -3.59 2.36 -9.83
N GLN A 76 -4.85 2.29 -9.39
CA GLN A 76 -5.95 2.99 -10.02
C GLN A 76 -5.67 4.49 -10.08
N GLY A 77 -5.86 5.07 -11.26
CA GLY A 77 -5.56 6.45 -11.56
C GLY A 77 -4.07 6.76 -11.79
N PHE A 78 -3.18 5.75 -11.78
CA PHE A 78 -1.76 5.87 -12.15
C PHE A 78 -1.39 4.96 -13.32
N HIS A 79 -1.78 3.68 -13.22
CA HIS A 79 -1.53 2.64 -14.22
C HIS A 79 -2.80 1.81 -14.45
N GLU A 80 -2.83 1.04 -15.54
CA GLU A 80 -3.96 0.16 -15.86
C GLU A 80 -3.99 -1.11 -15.01
N GLU A 81 -2.84 -1.53 -14.48
CA GLU A 81 -2.67 -2.75 -13.69
C GLU A 81 -1.72 -2.53 -12.48
N PRO A 82 -1.78 -3.37 -11.42
CA PRO A 82 -0.88 -3.27 -10.28
C PRO A 82 0.59 -3.53 -10.67
N GLN A 83 1.43 -2.51 -10.55
CA GLN A 83 2.84 -2.61 -10.96
C GLN A 83 3.64 -3.60 -10.10
N CYS A 84 3.32 -3.70 -8.80
CA CYS A 84 3.96 -4.66 -7.91
C CYS A 84 3.75 -6.12 -8.35
N ALA A 85 2.56 -6.46 -8.85
CA ALA A 85 2.27 -7.78 -9.39
C ALA A 85 3.01 -8.02 -10.72
N ALA A 86 3.09 -6.99 -11.58
CA ALA A 86 3.77 -7.09 -12.86
C ALA A 86 5.29 -7.35 -12.75
N VAL A 87 5.94 -6.89 -11.67
CA VAL A 87 7.38 -7.04 -11.47
C VAL A 87 7.77 -8.18 -10.52
N CYS A 88 6.80 -8.81 -9.86
CA CYS A 88 7.07 -9.85 -8.88
C CYS A 88 7.60 -11.12 -9.56
N PRO A 89 8.81 -11.63 -9.24
CA PRO A 89 9.37 -12.80 -9.92
C PRO A 89 8.77 -14.14 -9.45
N VAL A 90 7.97 -14.12 -8.39
CA VAL A 90 7.38 -15.32 -7.75
C VAL A 90 5.87 -15.19 -7.59
N ASP A 91 5.24 -14.22 -8.27
CA ASP A 91 3.79 -14.01 -8.30
C ASP A 91 3.10 -13.91 -6.92
N CYS A 92 3.82 -13.46 -5.89
CA CYS A 92 3.32 -13.39 -4.51
C CYS A 92 2.55 -12.10 -4.18
N CYS A 93 2.42 -11.15 -5.12
CA CYS A 93 1.62 -9.93 -4.97
C CYS A 93 0.22 -10.16 -5.53
N VAL A 94 -0.74 -10.49 -4.66
CA VAL A 94 -2.08 -10.98 -5.04
C VAL A 94 -3.20 -10.12 -4.45
N PRO A 95 -4.42 -10.15 -5.01
CA PRO A 95 -5.56 -9.46 -4.41
C PRO A 95 -5.79 -9.86 -2.95
N ASP A 96 -6.07 -8.88 -2.11
CA ASP A 96 -6.40 -9.07 -0.70
C ASP A 96 -7.92 -9.22 -0.52
N GLU A 97 -8.32 -10.41 -0.12
CA GLU A 97 -9.71 -10.75 0.16
C GLU A 97 -10.28 -10.00 1.37
N MET A 98 -9.43 -9.49 2.28
CA MET A 98 -9.86 -8.76 3.47
C MET A 98 -10.15 -7.28 3.20
N TYR A 99 -9.57 -6.71 2.14
CA TYR A 99 -9.67 -5.28 1.82
C TYR A 99 -10.22 -5.09 0.41
N GLN A 100 -11.52 -5.39 0.25
CA GLN A 100 -12.22 -5.26 -1.02
C GLN A 100 -12.78 -3.85 -1.19
N GLU A 101 -12.26 -3.14 -2.18
CA GLU A 101 -12.64 -1.77 -2.53
C GLU A 101 -13.11 -1.70 -3.99
N THR A 102 -14.08 -0.83 -4.27
CA THR A 102 -14.50 -0.50 -5.63
C THR A 102 -13.52 0.47 -6.30
N VAL A 103 -13.59 0.58 -7.63
CA VAL A 103 -12.75 1.53 -8.39
C VAL A 103 -12.96 2.97 -7.89
N GLU A 104 -14.20 3.35 -7.59
CA GLU A 104 -14.51 4.68 -7.04
C GLU A 104 -13.82 4.90 -5.69
N GLN A 105 -13.86 3.92 -4.78
CA GLN A 105 -13.20 4.01 -3.47
C GLN A 105 -11.68 4.16 -3.61
N LEU A 106 -11.06 3.43 -4.55
CA LEU A 106 -9.62 3.51 -4.82
C LEU A 106 -9.22 4.86 -5.41
N LEU A 107 -10.04 5.43 -6.29
CA LEU A 107 -9.82 6.76 -6.85
C LEU A 107 -9.97 7.85 -5.78
N GLU A 108 -10.98 7.76 -4.91
CA GLU A 108 -11.14 8.67 -3.77
C GLU A 108 -9.95 8.57 -2.80
N LYS A 109 -9.45 7.37 -2.54
CA LYS A 109 -8.25 7.16 -1.71
C LYS A 109 -7.03 7.81 -2.33
N LYS A 110 -6.82 7.64 -3.65
CA LYS A 110 -5.75 8.32 -4.39
C LYS A 110 -5.86 9.83 -4.20
N GLU A 111 -7.03 10.41 -4.44
CA GLU A 111 -7.22 11.86 -4.32
C GLU A 111 -6.85 12.36 -2.92
N LYS A 112 -7.30 11.68 -1.86
CA LYS A 112 -6.93 12.05 -0.48
C LYS A 112 -5.43 12.01 -0.20
N MET A 113 -4.65 11.21 -0.95
CA MET A 113 -3.21 11.10 -0.75
C MET A 113 -2.37 12.09 -1.57
N HIS A 114 -2.92 12.68 -2.64
CA HIS A 114 -2.15 13.45 -3.63
C HIS A 114 -2.74 14.83 -3.95
N VAL A 115 -3.54 15.39 -3.03
CA VAL A 115 -4.19 16.71 -3.14
C VAL A 115 -3.53 17.75 -2.26
#